data_AF-A0A9X3RAL7-F1
#
_entry.id   AF-A0A9X3RAL7-F1
#
_cell.length_a   1.000
_cell.length_b   1.000
_cell.length_c   1.000
_cell.angle_alpha   90.00
_cell.angle_beta   90.00
_cell.angle_gamma   90.00
#
_symmetry.space_group_name_H-M   'P 1'
#
loop_
_entity.id
_entity.type
_entity.pdbx_description
1 polymer ?
#
loop_
_entity_poly.entity_id
_entity_poly.type
_entity_poly.pdbx_seq_one_letter_code
_entity_poly.pdbx_strand_id
1 'polypeptide(L)'
;MLAFNETIKIFQSYSELEEKISGNRHQFQLPQSLQRGKELAREIKCNQDGSYNGYIHARYMSVKTRQKYAHVTDSREMINIKGLTALQLNEAIQDGIQSMTCKKEDAVGIASLKTNQEEIHYAPFTKIQTQTDSPIEKLVHSCLYNWLGYGNPNGQVWFIGTEEGGAEIWRQQTKTLKESLSIRSDFNLHMDFLDVWENQYDISLSTFSGANVWNFMAAFLLNFNGQEANSNTIKDFVFNNKLLGRADGKHYLCELFPLPKKTKNSIEPYEKIWSSVKNYHDEVLEKRFELIKNTIIDNPRVQIIFSYEKGLVELIKQNLSSSLEQISIWKYGNQQYSLFQLKLGVGRTVLLLSTPFFGQGQISYEGIKDCVRHLNSYIKVSLC
;
A
#
# COMPACT_ATOMS: atom_id res chain seq x y z
N MET A 1 -10.29 18.83 -33.74
CA MET A 1 -9.08 18.58 -32.93
C MET A 1 -8.49 19.95 -32.63
N LEU A 2 -8.18 20.25 -31.37
CA LEU A 2 -7.63 21.57 -31.01
C LEU A 2 -6.26 21.78 -31.65
N ALA A 3 -5.96 23.00 -32.08
CA ALA A 3 -4.60 23.37 -32.43
C ALA A 3 -3.75 23.59 -31.16
N PHE A 4 -2.41 23.55 -31.29
CA PHE A 4 -1.49 23.82 -30.19
C PHE A 4 -1.77 25.19 -29.52
N ASN A 5 -1.89 26.24 -30.34
CA ASN A 5 -2.14 27.60 -29.83
C ASN A 5 -3.51 27.73 -29.15
N GLU A 6 -4.53 27.00 -29.60
CA GLU A 6 -5.84 26.98 -28.95
C GLU A 6 -5.77 26.25 -27.61
N THR A 7 -5.03 25.15 -27.54
CA THR A 7 -4.79 24.41 -26.29
C THR A 7 -4.11 25.30 -25.25
N ILE A 8 -3.04 26.02 -25.64
CA ILE A 8 -2.34 26.95 -24.75
C ILE A 8 -3.28 28.08 -24.28
N LYS A 9 -4.06 28.67 -25.19
CA LYS A 9 -5.07 29.70 -24.83
C LYS A 9 -6.10 29.20 -23.82
N ILE A 10 -6.54 27.94 -23.92
CA ILE A 10 -7.47 27.35 -22.96
C ILE A 10 -6.82 27.29 -21.57
N PHE A 11 -5.60 26.78 -21.45
CA PHE A 11 -4.91 26.75 -20.14
C PHE A 11 -4.68 28.16 -19.59
N GLN A 12 -4.25 29.10 -20.42
CA GLN A 12 -4.03 30.50 -20.02
C GLN A 12 -5.32 31.24 -19.64
N SER A 13 -6.50 30.70 -19.96
CA SER A 13 -7.78 31.29 -19.54
C SER A 13 -8.13 31.05 -18.08
N TYR A 14 -7.41 30.14 -17.40
CA TYR A 14 -7.54 29.87 -15.96
C TYR A 14 -6.52 30.70 -15.18
N SER A 15 -6.99 31.74 -14.49
CA SER A 15 -6.13 32.69 -13.76
C SER A 15 -5.42 32.07 -12.56
N GLU A 16 -5.88 30.91 -12.09
CA GLU A 16 -5.28 30.13 -11.00
C GLU A 16 -4.02 29.37 -11.45
N LEU A 17 -3.87 29.15 -12.77
CA LEU A 17 -2.73 28.43 -13.32
C LEU A 17 -1.57 29.35 -13.67
N GLU A 18 -0.37 28.99 -13.20
CA GLU A 18 0.89 29.60 -13.57
C GLU A 18 1.54 28.77 -14.68
N GLU A 19 1.85 29.42 -15.80
CA GLU A 19 2.57 28.82 -16.91
C GLU A 19 4.08 28.85 -16.67
N LYS A 20 4.73 27.69 -16.82
CA LYS A 20 6.19 27.56 -16.85
C LYS A 20 6.65 27.03 -18.20
N ILE A 21 7.59 27.76 -18.80
CA ILE A 21 8.15 27.42 -20.10
C ILE A 21 9.59 26.94 -19.91
N SER A 22 9.90 25.76 -20.44
CA SER A 22 11.25 25.20 -20.46
C SER A 22 11.56 24.68 -21.87
N GLY A 23 12.38 25.45 -22.61
CA GLY A 23 12.58 25.23 -24.04
C GLY A 23 11.28 25.43 -24.82
N ASN A 24 10.83 24.41 -25.55
CA ASN A 24 9.57 24.41 -26.29
C ASN A 24 8.41 23.72 -25.54
N ARG A 25 8.57 23.48 -24.24
CA ARG A 25 7.58 22.77 -23.41
C ARG A 25 6.90 23.74 -22.47
N HIS A 26 5.58 23.71 -22.48
CA HIS A 26 4.72 24.42 -21.56
C HIS A 26 4.24 23.47 -20.46
N GLN A 27 4.25 23.98 -19.23
CA GLN A 27 3.73 23.31 -18.03
C GLN A 27 2.79 24.28 -17.33
N PHE A 28 1.71 23.77 -16.76
CA PHE A 28 0.77 24.59 -16.00
C PHE A 28 0.70 24.07 -14.57
N GLN A 29 1.03 24.95 -13.64
CA GLN A 29 1.06 24.67 -12.21
C GLN A 29 -0.04 25.45 -11.50
N LEU A 30 -0.55 24.93 -10.41
CA LEU A 30 -1.51 25.57 -9.52
C LEU A 30 -0.77 25.90 -8.21
N PRO A 31 -0.23 27.12 -8.04
CA PRO A 31 0.62 27.47 -6.91
C PRO A 31 -0.06 27.29 -5.54
N GLN A 32 -1.39 27.50 -5.52
CA GLN A 32 -2.26 27.42 -4.34
C GLN A 32 -2.81 26.01 -4.07
N SER A 33 -2.33 24.99 -4.77
CA SER A 33 -2.72 23.60 -4.54
C SER A 33 -2.51 23.21 -3.07
N LEU A 34 -3.55 22.64 -2.45
CA LEU A 34 -3.48 22.01 -1.12
C LEU A 34 -2.84 20.61 -1.18
N GLN A 35 -2.63 20.08 -2.38
CA GLN A 35 -1.96 18.80 -2.58
C GLN A 35 -0.44 18.98 -2.69
N ARG A 36 0.33 17.92 -2.38
CA ARG A 36 1.80 17.95 -2.42
C ARG A 36 2.36 18.36 -3.79
N GLY A 37 1.68 17.99 -4.87
CA GLY A 37 2.06 18.38 -6.22
C GLY A 37 1.31 19.62 -6.69
N LYS A 38 2.03 20.51 -7.38
CA LYS A 38 1.48 21.74 -7.95
C LYS A 38 1.30 21.67 -9.47
N GLU A 39 1.95 20.75 -10.16
CA GLU A 39 1.86 20.63 -11.62
C GLU A 39 0.56 19.93 -12.03
N LEU A 40 -0.36 20.63 -12.70
CA LEU A 40 -1.60 20.06 -13.23
C LEU A 40 -1.38 19.46 -14.63
N ALA A 41 -0.64 20.17 -15.49
CA ALA A 41 -0.37 19.75 -16.85
C ALA A 41 1.12 19.89 -17.22
N ARG A 42 1.61 18.99 -18.08
CA ARG A 42 3.03 18.94 -18.46
C ARG A 42 3.24 18.57 -19.91
N GLU A 43 4.44 18.88 -20.39
CA GLU A 43 4.96 18.48 -21.69
C GLU A 43 4.06 18.90 -22.86
N ILE A 44 3.37 20.03 -22.72
CA ILE A 44 2.57 20.59 -23.80
C ILE A 44 3.55 21.24 -24.78
N LYS A 45 3.75 20.61 -25.94
CA LYS A 45 4.74 21.07 -26.94
C LYS A 45 4.26 20.80 -28.35
N CYS A 46 4.58 21.72 -29.25
CA CYS A 46 4.47 21.52 -30.69
C CYS A 46 5.68 20.72 -31.19
N ASN A 47 5.43 19.70 -32.01
CA ASN A 47 6.43 18.89 -32.69
C ASN A 47 6.80 19.54 -34.04
N GLN A 48 7.90 19.09 -34.65
CA GLN A 48 8.39 19.64 -35.93
C GLN A 48 7.41 19.44 -37.09
N ASP A 49 6.55 18.42 -37.02
CA ASP A 49 5.52 18.11 -38.01
C ASP A 49 4.23 18.93 -37.84
N GLY A 50 4.22 19.90 -36.91
CA GLY A 50 3.04 20.71 -36.58
C GLY A 50 2.00 20.00 -35.70
N SER A 51 2.19 18.72 -35.37
CA SER A 51 1.40 18.04 -34.35
C SER A 51 1.81 18.53 -32.96
N TYR A 52 0.99 18.30 -31.93
CA TYR A 52 1.38 18.58 -30.56
C TYR A 52 1.04 17.41 -29.64
N ASN A 53 1.75 17.35 -28.52
CA ASN A 53 1.48 16.44 -27.41
C ASN A 53 1.32 17.26 -26.14
N GLY A 54 0.64 16.71 -25.15
CA GLY A 54 0.47 17.30 -23.84
C GLY A 54 -0.30 16.37 -22.92
N TYR A 55 -0.12 16.54 -21.61
CA TYR A 55 -0.74 15.67 -20.63
C TYR A 55 -1.28 16.43 -19.43
N ILE A 56 -2.38 15.94 -18.87
CA ILE A 56 -2.92 16.37 -17.58
C ILE A 56 -2.81 15.21 -16.58
N HIS A 57 -2.43 15.51 -15.34
CA HIS A 57 -2.32 14.52 -14.25
C HIS A 57 -3.72 14.02 -13.82
N ALA A 58 -4.10 12.79 -14.20
CA ALA A 58 -5.40 12.20 -13.89
C ALA A 58 -5.61 12.00 -12.37
N ARG A 59 -4.54 11.84 -11.59
CA ARG A 59 -4.61 11.70 -10.13
C ARG A 59 -5.25 12.89 -9.42
N TYR A 60 -5.29 14.07 -10.06
CA TYR A 60 -5.97 15.25 -9.54
C TYR A 60 -7.42 15.31 -9.98
N MET A 61 -7.93 14.34 -10.72
CA MET A 61 -9.31 14.33 -11.20
C MET A 61 -10.23 13.56 -10.27
N SER A 62 -11.50 13.95 -10.23
CA SER A 62 -12.56 13.17 -9.61
C SER A 62 -12.67 11.78 -10.25
N VAL A 63 -13.28 10.84 -9.53
CA VAL A 63 -13.49 9.47 -10.02
C VAL A 63 -14.26 9.47 -11.34
N LYS A 64 -15.28 10.34 -11.45
CA LYS A 64 -16.10 10.49 -12.66
C LYS A 64 -15.28 10.90 -13.87
N THR A 65 -14.42 11.90 -13.72
CA THR A 65 -13.54 12.40 -14.79
C THR A 65 -12.49 11.36 -15.18
N ARG A 66 -11.89 10.66 -14.20
CA ARG A 66 -10.94 9.56 -14.50
C ARG A 66 -11.59 8.45 -15.32
N GLN A 67 -12.80 8.04 -14.98
CA GLN A 67 -13.55 7.04 -15.75
C GLN A 67 -13.87 7.53 -17.16
N LYS A 68 -14.32 8.80 -17.29
CA LYS A 68 -14.62 9.42 -18.59
C LYS A 68 -13.41 9.42 -19.54
N TYR A 69 -12.22 9.70 -19.02
CA TYR A 69 -10.98 9.82 -19.81
C TYR A 69 -10.06 8.58 -19.71
N ALA A 70 -10.53 7.47 -19.17
CA ALA A 70 -9.72 6.25 -19.00
C ALA A 70 -9.10 5.75 -20.32
N HIS A 71 -9.85 5.86 -21.43
CA HIS A 71 -9.42 5.43 -22.77
C HIS A 71 -8.25 6.26 -23.36
N VAL A 72 -7.95 7.44 -22.81
CA VAL A 72 -6.82 8.30 -23.20
C VAL A 72 -5.82 8.51 -22.04
N THR A 73 -5.95 7.73 -20.96
CA THR A 73 -5.06 7.81 -19.80
C THR A 73 -3.98 6.74 -19.90
N ASP A 74 -2.71 7.13 -19.76
CA ASP A 74 -1.59 6.19 -19.78
C ASP A 74 -1.37 5.49 -18.41
N SER A 75 -0.44 4.54 -18.38
CA SER A 75 -0.10 3.77 -17.16
C SER A 75 0.51 4.60 -16.03
N ARG A 76 0.87 5.87 -16.30
CA ARG A 76 1.38 6.83 -15.31
C ARG A 76 0.28 7.75 -14.79
N GLU A 77 -0.98 7.43 -15.10
CA GLU A 77 -2.15 8.25 -14.77
C GLU A 77 -2.09 9.64 -15.45
N MET A 78 -1.63 9.70 -16.69
CA MET A 78 -1.58 10.93 -17.48
C MET A 78 -2.64 10.89 -18.60
N ILE A 79 -3.58 11.83 -18.58
CA ILE A 79 -4.57 12.02 -19.65
C ILE A 79 -3.86 12.68 -20.82
N ASN A 80 -3.76 11.98 -21.96
CA ASN A 80 -3.28 12.58 -23.20
C ASN A 80 -4.32 13.57 -23.73
N ILE A 81 -3.95 14.84 -23.85
CA ILE A 81 -4.88 15.88 -24.31
C ILE A 81 -5.01 15.94 -25.84
N LYS A 82 -4.15 15.20 -26.57
CA LYS A 82 -4.22 15.10 -28.03
C LYS A 82 -5.52 14.41 -28.42
N GLY A 83 -6.40 15.15 -29.09
CA GLY A 83 -7.70 14.65 -29.54
C GLY A 83 -8.88 15.10 -28.69
N LEU A 84 -8.65 15.73 -27.53
CA LEU A 84 -9.73 16.33 -26.76
C LEU A 84 -10.34 17.53 -27.49
N THR A 85 -11.65 17.72 -27.35
CA THR A 85 -12.33 18.94 -27.76
C THR A 85 -12.07 20.07 -26.75
N ALA A 86 -12.35 21.32 -27.12
CA ALA A 86 -12.28 22.46 -26.20
C ALA A 86 -13.08 22.21 -24.91
N LEU A 87 -14.29 21.66 -25.03
CA LEU A 87 -15.16 21.37 -23.91
C LEU A 87 -14.54 20.30 -22.98
N GLN A 88 -14.05 19.20 -23.55
CA GLN A 88 -13.43 18.13 -22.78
C GLN A 88 -12.17 18.60 -22.03
N LEU A 89 -11.34 19.42 -22.69
CA LEU A 89 -10.15 19.99 -22.08
C LEU A 89 -10.51 20.93 -20.93
N ASN A 90 -11.50 21.80 -21.10
CA ASN A 90 -11.98 22.70 -20.05
C ASN A 90 -12.52 21.93 -18.84
N GLU A 91 -13.37 20.93 -19.09
CA GLU A 91 -13.90 20.07 -18.01
C GLU A 91 -12.79 19.39 -17.21
N ALA A 92 -11.76 18.86 -17.89
CA ALA A 92 -10.63 18.22 -17.22
C ALA A 92 -9.81 19.24 -16.40
N ILE A 93 -9.56 20.44 -16.93
CA ILE A 93 -8.83 21.48 -16.21
C ILE A 93 -9.59 21.93 -14.95
N GLN A 94 -10.90 22.20 -15.08
CA GLN A 94 -11.75 22.63 -13.96
C GLN A 94 -11.80 21.60 -12.83
N ASP A 95 -12.03 20.32 -13.16
CA ASP A 95 -12.07 19.25 -12.17
C ASP A 95 -10.72 19.08 -11.46
N GLY A 96 -9.61 19.21 -12.20
CA GLY A 96 -8.26 19.22 -11.65
C GLY A 96 -8.02 20.38 -10.68
N ILE A 97 -8.38 21.61 -11.06
CA ILE A 97 -8.25 22.79 -10.19
C ILE A 97 -9.10 22.64 -8.93
N GLN A 98 -10.36 22.22 -9.07
CA GLN A 98 -11.27 22.03 -7.94
C GLN A 98 -10.71 21.01 -6.94
N SER A 99 -10.30 19.84 -7.42
CA SER A 99 -9.71 18.79 -6.57
C SER A 99 -8.40 19.21 -5.91
N MET A 100 -7.60 20.04 -6.57
CA MET A 100 -6.34 20.55 -6.01
C MET A 100 -6.55 21.71 -5.01
N THR A 101 -7.68 22.42 -5.04
CA THR A 101 -7.98 23.54 -4.14
C THR A 101 -8.97 23.21 -3.01
N CYS A 102 -9.84 22.21 -3.17
CA CYS A 102 -10.77 21.80 -2.13
C CYS A 102 -10.05 21.05 -0.99
N LYS A 103 -10.38 21.40 0.26
CA LYS A 103 -10.02 20.58 1.42
C LYS A 103 -10.78 19.26 1.31
N LYS A 104 -10.09 18.13 1.52
CA LYS A 104 -10.68 16.77 1.47
C LYS A 104 -11.88 16.55 2.40
N GLU A 105 -12.14 17.48 3.32
CA GLU A 105 -13.18 17.38 4.34
C GLU A 105 -14.61 17.41 3.77
N ASP A 106 -14.83 17.99 2.58
CA ASP A 106 -16.18 18.10 1.99
C ASP A 106 -16.53 16.98 0.98
N ALA A 107 -15.62 16.02 0.74
CA ALA A 107 -15.85 14.92 -0.20
C ALA A 107 -16.42 13.64 0.46
N VAL A 108 -16.61 13.63 1.79
CA VAL A 108 -17.16 12.50 2.55
C VAL A 108 -18.61 12.79 2.94
N GLY A 109 -19.48 12.83 1.93
CA GLY A 109 -20.92 13.04 2.10
C GLY A 109 -21.75 11.84 1.66
N ILE A 110 -21.35 10.59 1.93
CA ILE A 110 -22.19 9.41 1.74
C ILE A 110 -21.94 8.36 2.85
N ALA A 111 -23.04 7.98 3.52
CA ALA A 111 -23.28 6.81 4.39
C ALA A 111 -22.69 6.83 5.82
N SER A 112 -23.43 7.49 6.72
CA SER A 112 -23.45 7.15 8.15
C SER A 112 -24.55 6.10 8.38
N LEU A 113 -24.16 4.85 8.65
CA LEU A 113 -25.03 3.84 9.26
C LEU A 113 -24.52 3.60 10.68
N LYS A 114 -25.37 3.92 11.66
CA LYS A 114 -25.14 3.66 13.08
C LYS A 114 -25.23 2.15 13.33
N THR A 115 -24.23 1.56 13.95
CA THR A 115 -24.25 0.18 14.44
C THR A 115 -24.52 0.17 15.95
N ASN A 116 -25.54 -0.60 16.35
CA ASN A 116 -25.75 -1.03 17.72
C ASN A 116 -24.76 -2.15 18.04
N GLN A 117 -24.10 -2.07 19.18
CA GLN A 117 -23.18 -3.08 19.69
C GLN A 117 -23.98 -4.16 20.44
N GLU A 118 -23.99 -5.38 19.90
CA GLU A 118 -24.25 -6.61 20.66
C GLU A 118 -22.95 -7.42 20.72
N GLU A 119 -22.67 -8.01 21.89
CA GLU A 119 -21.50 -8.84 22.15
C GLU A 119 -21.52 -10.11 21.30
N ILE A 120 -20.55 -10.27 20.40
CA ILE A 120 -20.39 -11.45 19.55
C ILE A 120 -19.35 -12.38 20.18
N HIS A 121 -19.79 -13.52 20.69
CA HIS A 121 -18.95 -14.69 20.93
C HIS A 121 -18.65 -15.39 19.59
N TYR A 122 -17.38 -15.39 19.16
CA TYR A 122 -16.97 -16.02 17.90
C TYR A 122 -16.83 -17.55 18.02
N ALA A 123 -17.67 -18.27 17.30
CA ALA A 123 -17.48 -19.66 16.92
C ALA A 123 -16.38 -19.79 15.84
N PRO A 124 -15.75 -20.96 15.66
CA PRO A 124 -14.79 -21.19 14.57
C PRO A 124 -15.38 -20.78 13.22
N PHE A 125 -14.61 -20.04 12.42
CA PHE A 125 -14.99 -19.48 11.12
C PHE A 125 -15.71 -20.52 10.25
N THR A 126 -17.04 -20.44 10.18
CA THR A 126 -17.84 -21.28 9.29
C THR A 126 -17.58 -20.82 7.86
N LYS A 127 -17.12 -21.71 6.98
CA LYS A 127 -16.92 -21.43 5.55
C LYS A 127 -18.16 -20.71 4.99
N ILE A 128 -18.00 -19.44 4.63
CA ILE A 128 -19.06 -18.68 3.94
C ILE A 128 -19.25 -19.35 2.57
N GLN A 129 -20.36 -20.05 2.38
CA GLN A 129 -20.73 -20.61 1.07
C GLN A 129 -21.26 -19.47 0.20
N THR A 130 -20.41 -18.89 -0.64
CA THR A 130 -20.85 -18.05 -1.76
C THR A 130 -21.29 -18.95 -2.93
N GLN A 131 -22.50 -18.73 -3.44
CA GLN A 131 -22.98 -19.37 -4.68
C GLN A 131 -22.26 -18.76 -5.87
N THR A 132 -21.04 -19.21 -6.14
CA THR A 132 -20.26 -18.81 -7.31
C THR A 132 -20.10 -20.00 -8.25
N ASP A 133 -20.39 -19.79 -9.54
CA ASP A 133 -20.42 -20.88 -10.53
C ASP A 133 -19.02 -21.22 -11.07
N SER A 134 -18.02 -20.36 -10.87
CA SER A 134 -16.68 -20.56 -11.41
C SER A 134 -15.71 -21.22 -10.42
N PRO A 135 -15.07 -22.36 -10.76
CA PRO A 135 -14.08 -23.00 -9.88
C PRO A 135 -12.92 -22.09 -9.43
N ILE A 136 -12.51 -21.13 -10.28
CA ILE A 136 -11.42 -20.20 -9.93
C ILE A 136 -11.88 -19.17 -8.87
N GLU A 137 -13.14 -18.75 -8.93
CA GLU A 137 -13.71 -17.80 -7.98
C GLU A 137 -13.81 -18.41 -6.58
N LYS A 138 -14.19 -19.70 -6.50
CA LYS A 138 -14.14 -20.47 -5.25
C LYS A 138 -12.73 -20.52 -4.66
N LEU A 139 -11.72 -20.78 -5.49
CA LEU A 139 -10.32 -20.76 -5.06
C LEU A 139 -9.91 -19.37 -4.56
N VAL A 140 -10.22 -18.32 -5.31
CA VAL A 140 -9.91 -16.93 -4.90
C VAL A 140 -10.51 -16.61 -3.54
N HIS A 141 -11.81 -16.86 -3.33
CA HIS A 141 -12.45 -16.57 -2.05
C HIS A 141 -11.89 -17.41 -0.90
N SER A 142 -11.48 -18.65 -1.16
CA SER A 142 -10.86 -19.49 -0.13
C SER A 142 -9.54 -18.92 0.40
N CYS A 143 -8.81 -18.16 -0.43
CA CYS A 143 -7.53 -17.53 -0.08
C CYS A 143 -7.67 -16.18 0.66
N LEU A 144 -8.87 -15.61 0.76
CA LEU A 144 -9.05 -14.25 1.29
C LEU A 144 -8.85 -14.16 2.80
N TYR A 145 -9.22 -15.20 3.55
CA TYR A 145 -9.31 -15.11 5.01
C TYR A 145 -8.71 -16.31 5.74
N ASN A 146 -8.21 -17.31 5.02
CA ASN A 146 -7.58 -18.51 5.60
C ASN A 146 -6.13 -18.27 6.03
N TRP A 147 -5.48 -17.21 5.54
CA TRP A 147 -4.06 -16.94 5.74
C TRP A 147 -3.77 -15.46 6.00
N LEU A 148 -2.95 -15.15 7.01
CA LEU A 148 -2.57 -13.79 7.41
C LEU A 148 -1.14 -13.38 7.02
N GLY A 149 -0.24 -14.33 6.82
CA GLY A 149 1.17 -14.01 6.71
C GLY A 149 2.15 -15.14 7.05
N TYR A 150 3.42 -14.78 7.20
CA TYR A 150 4.50 -15.73 7.47
C TYR A 150 5.15 -15.53 8.83
N GLY A 151 5.67 -16.61 9.39
CA GLY A 151 6.44 -16.62 10.62
C GLY A 151 5.59 -16.83 11.86
N ASN A 152 6.04 -16.26 12.97
CA ASN A 152 5.44 -16.52 14.27
C ASN A 152 4.40 -15.45 14.65
N PRO A 153 3.09 -15.73 14.66
CA PRO A 153 2.08 -14.74 15.09
C PRO A 153 2.24 -14.34 16.56
N ASN A 154 2.89 -15.18 17.38
CA ASN A 154 3.28 -14.87 18.75
C ASN A 154 4.61 -14.12 18.86
N GLY A 155 5.16 -13.64 17.74
CA GLY A 155 6.37 -12.84 17.67
C GLY A 155 6.18 -11.45 18.30
N GLN A 156 7.27 -10.92 18.84
CA GLN A 156 7.30 -9.60 19.48
C GLN A 156 7.09 -8.46 18.47
N VAL A 157 7.61 -8.65 17.25
CA VAL A 157 7.59 -7.66 16.17
C VAL A 157 6.73 -8.16 15.02
N TRP A 158 5.72 -7.38 14.65
CA TRP A 158 4.89 -7.63 13.47
C TRP A 158 5.24 -6.62 12.39
N PHE A 159 5.51 -7.07 11.18
CA PHE A 159 5.54 -6.21 10.00
C PHE A 159 4.22 -6.37 9.26
N ILE A 160 3.57 -5.26 8.90
CA ILE A 160 2.32 -5.31 8.14
C ILE A 160 2.48 -4.51 6.85
N GLY A 161 2.37 -5.22 5.74
CA GLY A 161 2.47 -4.70 4.38
C GLY A 161 1.17 -4.82 3.60
N THR A 162 1.14 -4.24 2.41
CA THR A 162 -0.07 -4.23 1.57
C THR A 162 -0.26 -5.56 0.82
N GLU A 163 0.81 -6.17 0.30
CA GLU A 163 0.66 -7.34 -0.57
C GLU A 163 1.98 -8.07 -0.86
N GLU A 164 1.89 -9.39 -1.00
CA GLU A 164 2.86 -10.18 -1.74
C GLU A 164 2.66 -10.04 -3.25
N GLY A 165 3.68 -9.56 -3.95
CA GLY A 165 3.80 -9.87 -5.37
C GLY A 165 3.94 -11.38 -5.54
N GLY A 166 3.21 -11.98 -6.48
CA GLY A 166 3.30 -13.41 -6.79
C GLY A 166 4.54 -13.71 -7.60
N ALA A 167 5.69 -13.74 -6.93
CA ALA A 167 6.97 -14.01 -7.54
C ALA A 167 6.99 -15.36 -8.27
N GLU A 168 6.31 -16.37 -7.72
CA GLU A 168 6.10 -17.70 -8.29
C GLU A 168 5.31 -17.66 -9.60
N ILE A 169 4.43 -16.66 -9.77
CA ILE A 169 3.58 -16.51 -10.96
C ILE A 169 4.27 -15.64 -12.01
N TRP A 170 4.68 -14.42 -11.66
CA TRP A 170 5.07 -13.41 -12.64
C TRP A 170 6.57 -13.28 -12.86
N ARG A 171 7.38 -13.68 -11.87
CA ARG A 171 8.82 -13.44 -11.90
C ARG A 171 9.64 -14.69 -12.19
N GLN A 172 9.41 -15.74 -11.41
CA GLN A 172 10.08 -17.03 -11.53
C GLN A 172 9.28 -18.01 -12.38
N GLN A 173 7.96 -17.80 -12.50
CA GLN A 173 7.06 -18.62 -13.31
C GLN A 173 7.13 -20.11 -12.95
N THR A 174 7.39 -20.42 -11.68
CA THR A 174 7.41 -21.78 -11.14
C THR A 174 5.99 -22.32 -10.94
N LYS A 175 4.99 -21.43 -10.87
CA LYS A 175 3.57 -21.77 -10.75
C LYS A 175 2.72 -20.93 -11.69
N THR A 176 1.62 -21.49 -12.17
CA THR A 176 0.50 -20.73 -12.71
C THR A 176 -0.30 -20.06 -11.59
N LEU A 177 -1.14 -19.08 -11.93
CA LEU A 177 -2.07 -18.49 -10.96
C LEU A 177 -2.94 -19.56 -10.27
N LYS A 178 -3.48 -20.51 -11.04
CA LYS A 178 -4.38 -21.53 -10.51
C LYS A 178 -3.66 -22.45 -9.51
N GLU A 179 -2.42 -22.83 -9.81
CA GLU A 179 -1.60 -23.64 -8.90
C GLU A 179 -1.25 -22.86 -7.63
N SER A 180 -0.81 -21.60 -7.74
CA SER A 180 -0.54 -20.74 -6.57
C SER A 180 -1.78 -20.57 -5.70
N LEU A 181 -2.95 -20.29 -6.29
CA LEU A 181 -4.21 -20.20 -5.54
C LEU A 181 -4.63 -21.53 -4.89
N SER A 182 -4.40 -22.67 -5.56
CA SER A 182 -4.68 -23.98 -4.99
C SER A 182 -3.75 -24.32 -3.82
N ILE A 183 -2.48 -23.91 -3.88
CA ILE A 183 -1.54 -24.04 -2.77
C ILE A 183 -2.00 -23.15 -1.61
N ARG A 184 -2.29 -21.87 -1.89
CA ARG A 184 -2.73 -20.88 -0.89
C ARG A 184 -4.07 -21.24 -0.26
N SER A 185 -4.97 -21.95 -0.93
CA SER A 185 -6.26 -22.36 -0.35
C SER A 185 -6.11 -23.35 0.82
N ASP A 186 -4.98 -24.06 0.86
CA ASP A 186 -4.65 -25.04 1.90
C ASP A 186 -3.76 -24.46 3.01
N PHE A 187 -3.44 -23.16 2.94
CA PHE A 187 -2.66 -22.51 3.99
C PHE A 187 -3.40 -22.49 5.32
N ASN A 188 -2.61 -22.60 6.39
CA ASN A 188 -3.04 -22.24 7.74
C ASN A 188 -3.02 -20.72 7.89
N LEU A 189 -3.55 -20.24 9.02
CA LEU A 189 -3.58 -18.80 9.33
C LEU A 189 -2.20 -18.14 9.23
N HIS A 190 -1.13 -18.88 9.50
CA HIS A 190 0.25 -18.48 9.30
C HIS A 190 1.05 -19.64 8.72
N MET A 191 2.06 -19.31 7.91
CA MET A 191 2.93 -20.29 7.27
C MET A 191 4.40 -20.00 7.59
N ASP A 192 5.26 -21.02 7.53
CA ASP A 192 6.70 -20.79 7.58
C ASP A 192 7.18 -20.25 6.22
N PHE A 193 7.86 -19.11 6.23
CA PHE A 193 8.29 -18.42 5.02
C PHE A 193 9.23 -19.27 4.17
N LEU A 194 10.14 -20.01 4.80
CA LEU A 194 11.08 -20.87 4.08
C LEU A 194 10.34 -22.01 3.39
N ASP A 195 9.44 -22.68 4.12
CA ASP A 195 8.68 -23.79 3.59
C ASP A 195 7.87 -23.39 2.36
N VAL A 196 7.15 -22.28 2.43
CA VAL A 196 6.35 -21.81 1.30
C VAL A 196 7.25 -21.46 0.10
N TRP A 197 8.33 -20.71 0.31
CA TRP A 197 9.17 -20.26 -0.80
C TRP A 197 9.96 -21.39 -1.46
N GLU A 198 10.63 -22.23 -0.68
CA GLU A 198 11.53 -23.25 -1.24
C GLU A 198 10.82 -24.57 -1.56
N ASN A 199 9.83 -25.00 -0.77
CA ASN A 199 9.19 -26.30 -0.95
C ASN A 199 7.88 -26.20 -1.73
N GLN A 200 7.08 -25.16 -1.52
CA GLN A 200 5.76 -25.05 -2.16
C GLN A 200 5.81 -24.28 -3.48
N TYR A 201 6.59 -23.20 -3.52
CA TYR A 201 6.77 -22.38 -4.72
C TYR A 201 7.97 -22.77 -5.59
N ASP A 202 8.85 -23.66 -5.11
CA ASP A 202 10.07 -24.08 -5.80
C ASP A 202 11.03 -22.90 -6.12
N ILE A 203 11.10 -21.90 -5.23
CA ILE A 203 11.96 -20.73 -5.38
C ILE A 203 13.06 -20.76 -4.32
N SER A 204 14.29 -21.05 -4.76
CA SER A 204 15.47 -20.98 -3.89
C SER A 204 15.74 -19.55 -3.41
N LEU A 205 15.68 -19.33 -2.09
CA LEU A 205 15.96 -18.04 -1.48
C LEU A 205 17.43 -17.62 -1.71
N SER A 206 18.36 -18.57 -1.76
CA SER A 206 19.79 -18.26 -1.96
C SER A 206 20.09 -17.62 -3.31
N THR A 207 19.23 -17.87 -4.31
CA THR A 207 19.34 -17.31 -5.67
C THR A 207 18.37 -16.16 -5.94
N PHE A 208 17.44 -15.90 -5.01
CA PHE A 208 16.45 -14.85 -5.19
C PHE A 208 17.08 -13.45 -5.08
N SER A 209 16.68 -12.55 -5.96
CA SER A 209 17.12 -11.15 -5.96
C SER A 209 15.92 -10.21 -5.87
N GLY A 210 16.10 -8.92 -5.61
CA GLY A 210 15.03 -7.91 -5.74
C GLY A 210 14.06 -7.78 -4.56
N ALA A 211 14.35 -8.40 -3.41
CA ALA A 211 13.53 -8.32 -2.21
C ALA A 211 13.89 -7.14 -1.30
N ASN A 212 13.81 -5.91 -1.83
CA ASN A 212 14.26 -4.72 -1.09
C ASN A 212 13.54 -4.56 0.27
N VAL A 213 12.25 -4.89 0.33
CA VAL A 213 11.46 -4.84 1.57
C VAL A 213 12.03 -5.79 2.64
N TRP A 214 12.37 -7.02 2.28
CA TRP A 214 12.90 -8.03 3.21
C TRP A 214 14.23 -7.60 3.80
N ASN A 215 15.08 -6.95 2.99
CA ASN A 215 16.35 -6.41 3.46
C ASN A 215 16.14 -5.33 4.52
N PHE A 216 15.13 -4.46 4.38
CA PHE A 216 14.82 -3.45 5.40
C PHE A 216 14.20 -4.05 6.67
N MET A 217 13.35 -5.08 6.54
CA MET A 217 12.85 -5.84 7.70
C MET A 217 13.99 -6.49 8.48
N ALA A 218 14.92 -7.15 7.77
CA ALA A 218 16.11 -7.73 8.38
C ALA A 218 17.01 -6.67 9.03
N ALA A 219 17.26 -5.55 8.35
CA ALA A 219 18.01 -4.44 8.93
C ALA A 219 17.37 -3.91 10.22
N PHE A 220 16.04 -3.83 10.27
CA PHE A 220 15.32 -3.44 11.49
C PHE A 220 15.53 -4.47 12.59
N LEU A 221 15.29 -5.76 12.32
CA LEU A 221 15.43 -6.84 13.30
C LEU A 221 16.86 -6.96 13.84
N LEU A 222 17.87 -6.82 12.99
CA LEU A 222 19.28 -6.83 13.39
C LEU A 222 19.57 -5.66 14.36
N ASN A 223 19.27 -4.43 13.96
CA ASN A 223 19.49 -3.25 14.82
C ASN A 223 18.67 -3.34 16.12
N PHE A 224 17.42 -3.82 16.05
CA PHE A 224 16.55 -3.97 17.21
C PHE A 224 17.11 -4.95 18.25
N ASN A 225 17.77 -6.01 17.78
CA ASN A 225 18.48 -6.98 18.64
C ASN A 225 19.91 -6.54 19.01
N GLY A 226 20.29 -5.28 18.76
CA GLY A 226 21.62 -4.76 19.08
C GLY A 226 22.74 -5.28 18.16
N GLN A 227 22.39 -5.82 17.00
CA GLN A 227 23.33 -6.29 15.99
C GLN A 227 23.53 -5.25 14.89
N GLU A 228 24.71 -5.21 14.30
CA GLU A 228 24.98 -4.32 13.17
C GLU A 228 24.28 -4.79 11.89
N ALA A 229 23.51 -3.91 11.27
CA ALA A 229 22.92 -4.15 9.96
C ALA A 229 23.81 -3.58 8.86
N ASN A 230 24.44 -4.46 8.08
CA ASN A 230 25.15 -4.12 6.85
C ASN A 230 24.76 -5.12 5.74
N SER A 231 25.24 -4.90 4.52
CA SER A 231 24.84 -5.73 3.37
C SER A 231 25.10 -7.23 3.58
N ASN A 232 26.17 -7.61 4.28
CA ASN A 232 26.49 -9.01 4.55
C ASN A 232 25.57 -9.59 5.61
N THR A 233 25.43 -8.93 6.77
CA THR A 233 24.59 -9.45 7.86
C THR A 233 23.11 -9.51 7.46
N ILE A 234 22.63 -8.57 6.65
CA ILE A 234 21.28 -8.59 6.07
C ILE A 234 21.12 -9.76 5.10
N LYS A 235 22.08 -9.96 4.19
CA LYS A 235 22.05 -11.07 3.24
C LYS A 235 22.09 -12.42 3.97
N ASP A 236 22.92 -12.52 5.00
CA ASP A 236 23.01 -13.71 5.83
C ASP A 236 21.68 -13.99 6.53
N PHE A 237 21.07 -12.97 7.13
CA PHE A 237 19.79 -13.11 7.81
C PHE A 237 18.68 -13.59 6.88
N VAL A 238 18.54 -13.01 5.69
CA VAL A 238 17.42 -13.31 4.78
C VAL A 238 17.67 -14.55 3.92
N PHE A 239 18.84 -14.69 3.31
CA PHE A 239 19.06 -15.64 2.21
C PHE A 239 19.97 -16.81 2.55
N ASN A 240 21.03 -16.60 3.36
CA ASN A 240 21.97 -17.68 3.67
C ASN A 240 21.48 -18.51 4.87
N ASN A 241 21.13 -17.83 5.97
CA ASN A 241 20.62 -18.45 7.20
C ASN A 241 19.09 -18.54 7.23
N LYS A 242 18.40 -17.82 6.33
CA LYS A 242 16.95 -17.94 6.10
C LYS A 242 16.14 -17.79 7.40
N LEU A 243 16.45 -16.74 8.15
CA LEU A 243 15.88 -16.44 9.48
C LEU A 243 14.62 -15.57 9.42
N LEU A 244 14.33 -14.96 8.27
CA LEU A 244 13.15 -14.13 8.09
C LEU A 244 11.88 -15.00 7.96
N GLY A 245 10.83 -14.68 8.72
CA GLY A 245 9.50 -15.30 8.56
C GLY A 245 9.43 -16.75 9.04
N ARG A 246 10.28 -17.15 10.00
CA ARG A 246 10.29 -18.51 10.56
C ARG A 246 9.22 -18.70 11.61
N ALA A 247 8.60 -19.88 11.63
CA ALA A 247 7.50 -20.21 12.54
C ALA A 247 7.92 -20.17 14.02
N ASP A 248 9.19 -20.45 14.32
CA ASP A 248 9.82 -20.37 15.64
C ASP A 248 10.53 -19.03 15.90
N GLY A 249 10.47 -18.10 14.95
CA GLY A 249 11.10 -16.78 15.03
C GLY A 249 10.46 -15.84 16.05
N LYS A 250 11.00 -14.63 16.15
CA LYS A 250 10.50 -13.58 17.06
C LYS A 250 9.64 -12.53 16.35
N HIS A 251 9.28 -12.78 15.10
CA HIS A 251 8.57 -11.82 14.26
C HIS A 251 7.57 -12.47 13.33
N TYR A 252 6.64 -11.65 12.86
CA TYR A 252 5.58 -12.02 11.94
C TYR A 252 5.56 -11.07 10.73
N LEU A 253 5.34 -11.63 9.54
CA LEU A 253 5.19 -10.90 8.28
C LEU A 253 3.73 -10.98 7.85
N CYS A 254 2.93 -10.00 8.24
CA CYS A 254 1.50 -9.96 7.95
C CYS A 254 1.23 -9.22 6.63
N GLU A 255 0.32 -9.79 5.83
CA GLU A 255 -0.14 -9.19 4.58
C GLU A 255 -1.57 -8.68 4.72
N LEU A 256 -1.79 -7.41 4.40
CA LEU A 256 -3.12 -6.81 4.45
C LEU A 256 -4.03 -7.42 3.38
N PHE A 257 -3.52 -7.56 2.15
CA PHE A 257 -4.23 -8.21 1.04
C PHE A 257 -3.52 -9.51 0.64
N PRO A 258 -4.24 -10.66 0.63
CA PRO A 258 -3.61 -11.97 0.50
C PRO A 258 -3.48 -12.46 -0.95
N LEU A 259 -4.20 -11.85 -1.89
CA LEU A 259 -4.19 -12.30 -3.27
C LEU A 259 -2.97 -11.77 -4.01
N PRO A 260 -2.26 -12.63 -4.76
CA PRO A 260 -1.14 -12.20 -5.56
C PRO A 260 -1.66 -11.36 -6.75
N LYS A 261 -1.08 -10.17 -6.99
CA LYS A 261 -1.29 -9.37 -8.22
C LYS A 261 0.03 -8.98 -8.86
N LYS A 262 -0.03 -8.67 -10.15
CA LYS A 262 1.15 -8.22 -10.92
C LYS A 262 1.66 -6.85 -10.45
N THR A 263 0.74 -5.94 -10.10
CA THR A 263 1.05 -4.63 -9.53
C THR A 263 -0.05 -4.22 -8.57
N LYS A 264 0.28 -3.35 -7.60
CA LYS A 264 -0.70 -2.82 -6.63
C LYS A 264 -1.92 -2.13 -7.25
N ASN A 265 -1.76 -1.58 -8.47
CA ASN A 265 -2.78 -0.78 -9.16
C ASN A 265 -3.57 -1.59 -10.20
N SER A 266 -3.22 -2.85 -10.43
CA SER A 266 -3.95 -3.72 -11.37
C SER A 266 -4.88 -4.64 -10.60
N ILE A 267 -6.09 -4.89 -11.11
CA ILE A 267 -6.96 -5.96 -10.62
C ILE A 267 -6.71 -7.27 -11.35
N GLU A 268 -5.90 -7.27 -12.43
CA GLU A 268 -5.55 -8.48 -13.17
C GLU A 268 -4.93 -9.52 -12.24
N PRO A 269 -5.36 -10.79 -12.32
CA PRO A 269 -6.31 -11.38 -13.30
C PRO A 269 -7.75 -11.58 -12.75
N TYR A 270 -8.18 -10.79 -11.77
CA TYR A 270 -9.41 -10.97 -11.01
C TYR A 270 -10.60 -10.15 -11.54
N GLU A 271 -10.55 -9.64 -12.78
CA GLU A 271 -11.58 -8.76 -13.38
C GLU A 271 -13.00 -9.33 -13.33
N LYS A 272 -13.10 -10.67 -13.39
CA LYS A 272 -14.39 -11.37 -13.37
C LYS A 272 -15.06 -11.35 -11.99
N ILE A 273 -14.28 -11.14 -10.93
CA ILE A 273 -14.74 -11.09 -9.53
C ILE A 273 -14.89 -9.63 -9.12
N TRP A 274 -13.88 -8.81 -9.40
CA TRP A 274 -13.86 -7.38 -9.10
C TRP A 274 -13.57 -6.56 -10.35
N SER A 275 -14.43 -5.58 -10.63
CA SER A 275 -14.24 -4.67 -11.76
C SER A 275 -13.12 -3.65 -11.57
N SER A 276 -12.60 -3.48 -10.35
CA SER A 276 -11.47 -2.60 -10.06
C SER A 276 -10.75 -2.99 -8.76
N VAL A 277 -9.52 -2.50 -8.59
CA VAL A 277 -8.77 -2.61 -7.32
C VAL A 277 -9.55 -1.99 -6.15
N LYS A 278 -10.31 -0.91 -6.41
CA LYS A 278 -11.14 -0.30 -5.38
C LYS A 278 -12.24 -1.26 -4.92
N ASN A 279 -12.93 -1.94 -5.83
CA ASN A 279 -13.98 -2.89 -5.46
C ASN A 279 -13.42 -4.06 -4.63
N TYR A 280 -12.25 -4.57 -5.01
CA TYR A 280 -11.53 -5.57 -4.22
C TYR A 280 -11.19 -5.06 -2.81
N HIS A 281 -10.63 -3.85 -2.70
CA HIS A 281 -10.30 -3.28 -1.40
C HIS A 281 -11.56 -3.02 -0.55
N ASP A 282 -12.62 -2.46 -1.12
CA ASP A 282 -13.87 -2.18 -0.41
C ASP A 282 -14.48 -3.46 0.18
N GLU A 283 -14.42 -4.59 -0.54
CA GLU A 283 -14.96 -5.87 -0.05
C GLU A 283 -14.04 -6.54 1.00
N VAL A 284 -12.74 -6.49 0.77
CA VAL A 284 -11.79 -7.35 1.48
C VAL A 284 -11.18 -6.67 2.71
N LEU A 285 -10.95 -5.36 2.64
CA LEU A 285 -10.15 -4.63 3.63
C LEU A 285 -10.74 -4.69 5.04
N GLU A 286 -12.05 -4.48 5.20
CA GLU A 286 -12.70 -4.49 6.52
C GLU A 286 -12.56 -5.86 7.19
N LYS A 287 -12.91 -6.94 6.48
CA LYS A 287 -12.81 -8.31 7.00
C LYS A 287 -11.37 -8.72 7.30
N ARG A 288 -10.41 -8.32 6.45
CA ARG A 288 -8.97 -8.54 6.71
C ARG A 288 -8.49 -7.78 7.93
N PHE A 289 -8.88 -6.51 8.04
CA PHE A 289 -8.52 -5.67 9.18
C PHE A 289 -9.07 -6.24 10.48
N GLU A 290 -10.32 -6.69 10.51
CA GLU A 290 -10.90 -7.36 11.69
C GLU A 290 -10.11 -8.61 12.07
N LEU A 291 -9.75 -9.46 11.10
CA LEU A 291 -8.95 -10.66 11.35
C LEU A 291 -7.56 -10.30 11.93
N ILE A 292 -6.88 -9.31 11.36
CA ILE A 292 -5.58 -8.83 11.84
C ILE A 292 -5.70 -8.24 13.25
N LYS A 293 -6.69 -7.37 13.47
CA LYS A 293 -6.97 -6.71 14.74
C LYS A 293 -7.22 -7.72 15.85
N ASN A 294 -8.11 -8.69 15.62
CA ASN A 294 -8.42 -9.72 16.60
C ASN A 294 -7.20 -10.58 16.89
N THR A 295 -6.42 -10.94 15.86
CA THR A 295 -5.17 -11.68 16.07
C THR A 295 -4.19 -10.88 16.94
N ILE A 296 -4.02 -9.58 16.73
CA ILE A 296 -3.15 -8.74 17.58
C ILE A 296 -3.67 -8.71 19.04
N ILE A 297 -4.98 -8.57 19.24
CA ILE A 297 -5.62 -8.53 20.56
C ILE A 297 -5.39 -9.84 21.31
N ASP A 298 -5.62 -10.97 20.63
CA ASP A 298 -5.56 -12.31 21.22
C ASP A 298 -4.13 -12.79 21.48
N ASN A 299 -3.12 -12.18 20.85
CA ASN A 299 -1.72 -12.58 21.00
C ASN A 299 -0.97 -11.63 21.94
N PRO A 300 -0.87 -11.90 23.26
CA PRO A 300 -0.30 -10.97 24.25
C PRO A 300 1.18 -10.64 24.03
N ARG A 301 1.89 -11.45 23.24
CA ARG A 301 3.33 -11.28 22.97
C ARG A 301 3.66 -10.20 21.95
N VAL A 302 2.69 -9.75 21.14
CA VAL A 302 2.94 -8.67 20.18
C VAL A 302 3.18 -7.38 20.95
N GLN A 303 4.34 -6.76 20.72
CA GLN A 303 4.73 -5.51 21.38
C GLN A 303 4.92 -4.38 20.38
N ILE A 304 5.36 -4.69 19.16
CA ILE A 304 5.65 -3.70 18.12
C ILE A 304 4.94 -4.12 16.85
N ILE A 305 4.19 -3.18 16.27
CA ILE A 305 3.65 -3.27 14.92
C ILE A 305 4.37 -2.26 14.08
N PHE A 306 5.01 -2.73 13.02
CA PHE A 306 5.70 -1.94 12.03
C PHE A 306 4.85 -1.91 10.76
N SER A 307 4.26 -0.76 10.45
CA SER A 307 3.46 -0.58 9.24
C SER A 307 4.14 0.39 8.28
N TYR A 308 4.33 -0.07 7.05
CA TYR A 308 4.71 0.77 5.91
C TYR A 308 3.54 0.96 4.91
N GLU A 309 2.34 0.55 5.32
CA GLU A 309 1.08 0.85 4.63
C GLU A 309 0.27 1.89 5.43
N LYS A 310 0.16 3.09 4.86
CA LYS A 310 -0.65 4.20 5.37
C LYS A 310 -2.11 3.83 5.54
N GLY A 311 -2.68 3.08 4.60
CA GLY A 311 -4.09 2.65 4.66
C GLY A 311 -4.42 1.91 5.96
N LEU A 312 -3.52 1.01 6.39
CA LEU A 312 -3.66 0.30 7.65
C LEU A 312 -3.58 1.24 8.86
N VAL A 313 -2.63 2.19 8.86
CA VAL A 313 -2.47 3.14 9.96
C VAL A 313 -3.74 3.97 10.14
N GLU A 314 -4.36 4.40 9.03
CA GLU A 314 -5.64 5.12 9.08
C GLU A 314 -6.79 4.24 9.56
N LEU A 315 -6.84 2.95 9.19
CA LEU A 315 -7.84 2.01 9.73
C LEU A 315 -7.69 1.80 11.24
N ILE A 316 -6.45 1.65 11.73
CA ILE A 316 -6.18 1.55 13.18
C ILE A 316 -6.64 2.84 13.86
N LYS A 317 -6.31 4.02 13.32
CA LYS A 317 -6.78 5.29 13.88
C LYS A 317 -8.30 5.38 13.94
N GLN A 318 -9.00 4.96 12.88
CA GLN A 318 -10.46 5.03 12.81
C GLN A 318 -11.12 4.08 13.81
N ASN A 319 -10.66 2.82 13.85
CA ASN A 319 -11.31 1.77 14.62
C ASN A 319 -10.82 1.67 16.08
N LEU A 320 -9.66 2.23 16.39
CA LEU A 320 -9.02 2.15 17.72
C LEU A 320 -8.64 3.55 18.24
N SER A 321 -9.31 4.62 17.77
CA SER A 321 -9.01 6.01 18.16
C SER A 321 -8.98 6.24 19.67
N SER A 322 -9.93 5.67 20.42
CA SER A 322 -10.00 5.78 21.88
C SER A 322 -8.82 5.13 22.61
N SER A 323 -8.13 4.21 21.94
CA SER A 323 -7.02 3.42 22.47
C SER A 323 -5.67 3.82 21.88
N LEU A 324 -5.64 4.69 20.88
CA LEU A 324 -4.43 5.00 20.12
C LEU A 324 -3.96 6.43 20.42
N GLU A 325 -2.76 6.53 20.98
CA GLU A 325 -2.13 7.80 21.35
C GLU A 325 -0.88 8.02 20.49
N GLN A 326 -0.75 9.17 19.82
CA GLN A 326 0.47 9.47 19.08
C GLN A 326 1.54 10.01 20.03
N ILE A 327 2.60 9.23 20.24
CA ILE A 327 3.66 9.56 21.21
C ILE A 327 4.84 10.30 20.59
N SER A 328 5.08 10.15 19.28
CA SER A 328 6.20 10.81 18.62
C SER A 328 5.99 10.99 17.12
N ILE A 329 6.53 12.09 16.59
CA ILE A 329 6.77 12.29 15.16
C ILE A 329 8.18 12.81 15.01
N TRP A 330 8.94 12.21 14.10
CA TRP A 330 10.28 12.72 13.75
C TRP A 330 10.54 12.57 12.25
N LYS A 331 11.62 13.18 11.81
CA LYS A 331 12.08 13.12 10.43
C LYS A 331 13.49 12.58 10.35
N TYR A 332 13.73 11.79 9.31
CA TYR A 332 15.08 11.40 8.89
C TYR A 332 15.21 11.73 7.40
N GLY A 333 16.07 12.69 7.05
CA GLY A 333 16.09 13.29 5.72
C GLY A 333 14.73 13.89 5.35
N ASN A 334 14.17 13.49 4.20
CA ASN A 334 12.89 13.99 3.69
C ASN A 334 11.67 13.15 4.12
N GLN A 335 11.86 12.24 5.05
CA GLN A 335 10.88 11.22 5.40
C GLN A 335 10.39 11.41 6.83
N GLN A 336 9.10 11.17 7.03
CA GLN A 336 8.45 11.29 8.34
C GLN A 336 8.11 9.92 8.89
N TYR A 337 8.35 9.76 10.17
CA TYR A 337 7.99 8.59 10.97
C TYR A 337 7.01 9.04 12.04
N SER A 338 6.11 8.14 12.43
CA SER A 338 5.16 8.41 13.51
C SER A 338 5.04 7.17 14.38
N LEU A 339 5.18 7.37 15.69
CA LEU A 339 5.06 6.32 16.68
C LEU A 339 3.80 6.58 17.50
N PHE A 340 2.99 5.53 17.62
CA PHE A 340 1.76 5.51 18.36
C PHE A 340 1.84 4.44 19.45
N GLN A 341 1.11 4.68 20.53
CA GLN A 341 0.90 3.76 21.62
C GLN A 341 -0.55 3.28 21.56
N LEU A 342 -0.75 2.00 21.31
CA LEU A 342 -2.05 1.34 21.28
C LEU A 342 -2.30 0.63 22.62
N LYS A 343 -3.23 1.16 23.41
CA LYS A 343 -3.67 0.60 24.70
C LYS A 343 -4.76 -0.45 24.45
N LEU A 344 -4.40 -1.71 24.65
CA LEU A 344 -5.29 -2.86 24.60
C LEU A 344 -5.79 -3.19 26.01
N GLY A 345 -6.67 -4.19 26.12
CA GLY A 345 -7.22 -4.62 27.42
C GLY A 345 -6.12 -5.00 28.44
N VAL A 346 -6.49 -5.01 29.73
CA VAL A 346 -5.62 -5.42 30.85
C VAL A 346 -4.30 -4.62 30.95
N GLY A 347 -4.31 -3.35 30.53
CA GLY A 347 -3.13 -2.48 30.57
C GLY A 347 -2.03 -2.84 29.57
N ARG A 348 -2.30 -3.77 28.65
CA ARG A 348 -1.35 -4.15 27.60
C ARG A 348 -1.17 -2.99 26.63
N THR A 349 0.08 -2.70 26.30
CA THR A 349 0.43 -1.65 25.33
C THR A 349 1.19 -2.25 24.15
N VAL A 350 0.82 -1.83 22.94
CA VAL A 350 1.50 -2.17 21.68
C VAL A 350 1.98 -0.88 21.02
N LEU A 351 3.23 -0.83 20.60
CA LEU A 351 3.78 0.30 19.86
C LEU A 351 3.50 0.12 18.36
N LEU A 352 2.77 1.05 17.75
CA LEU A 352 2.56 1.10 16.31
C LEU A 352 3.50 2.13 15.69
N LEU A 353 4.40 1.66 14.86
CA LEU A 353 5.36 2.45 14.12
C LEU A 353 4.92 2.57 12.66
N SER A 354 4.51 3.78 12.26
CA SER A 354 4.20 4.14 10.88
C SER A 354 5.45 4.70 10.20
N THR A 355 5.87 4.07 9.10
CA THR A 355 7.08 4.47 8.37
C THR A 355 6.79 4.80 6.91
N PRO A 356 7.74 5.43 6.20
CA PRO A 356 7.74 5.42 4.75
C PRO A 356 7.75 4.00 4.19
N PHE A 357 7.39 3.88 2.91
CA PHE A 357 7.40 2.60 2.20
C PHE A 357 8.81 1.98 2.15
N PHE A 358 8.90 0.66 2.34
CA PHE A 358 10.15 -0.11 2.32
C PHE A 358 10.67 -0.41 0.92
N GLY A 359 10.78 0.61 0.09
CA GLY A 359 11.26 0.48 -1.28
C GLY A 359 11.32 1.82 -2.00
N GLN A 360 11.72 1.79 -3.27
CA GLN A 360 11.73 2.97 -4.15
C GLN A 360 12.55 4.16 -3.58
N GLY A 361 13.62 3.87 -2.83
CA GLY A 361 14.49 4.87 -2.22
C GLY A 361 13.84 5.73 -1.15
N GLN A 362 12.68 5.33 -0.61
CA GLN A 362 12.01 6.08 0.46
C GLN A 362 12.65 5.87 1.83
N ILE A 363 13.51 4.87 1.99
CA ILE A 363 14.19 4.58 3.26
C ILE A 363 15.62 4.09 3.03
N SER A 364 16.50 4.36 3.99
CA SER A 364 17.90 3.92 4.03
C SER A 364 18.15 3.08 5.29
N TYR A 365 19.25 2.32 5.31
CA TYR A 365 19.65 1.57 6.51
C TYR A 365 19.95 2.48 7.71
N GLU A 366 20.50 3.66 7.47
CA GLU A 366 20.69 4.65 8.54
C GLU A 366 19.35 5.22 9.05
N GLY A 367 18.35 5.38 8.18
CA GLY A 367 16.99 5.73 8.61
C GLY A 367 16.36 4.64 9.46
N ILE A 368 16.59 3.36 9.15
CA ILE A 368 16.15 2.22 9.97
C ILE A 368 16.86 2.22 11.33
N LYS A 369 18.18 2.45 11.36
CA LYS A 369 18.96 2.51 12.59
C LYS A 369 18.50 3.66 13.49
N ASP A 370 18.26 4.84 12.92
CA ASP A 370 17.68 5.98 13.62
C ASP A 370 16.28 5.65 14.19
N CYS A 371 15.46 4.99 13.39
CA CYS A 371 14.12 4.56 13.78
C CYS A 371 14.15 3.59 14.98
N VAL A 372 15.04 2.58 14.96
CA VAL A 372 15.24 1.66 16.09
C VAL A 372 15.75 2.39 17.34
N ARG A 373 16.66 3.36 17.19
CA ARG A 373 17.15 4.18 18.29
C ARG A 373 16.00 4.94 18.98
N HIS A 374 15.13 5.57 18.19
CA HIS A 374 13.94 6.25 18.69
C HIS A 374 12.97 5.27 19.36
N LEU A 375 12.70 4.11 18.77
CA LEU A 375 11.83 3.10 19.36
C LEU A 375 12.36 2.62 20.72
N ASN A 376 13.66 2.34 20.81
CA ASN A 376 14.30 1.86 22.03
C ASN A 376 14.28 2.89 23.17
N SER A 377 14.23 4.19 22.89
CA SER A 377 14.08 5.20 23.96
C SER A 377 12.72 5.11 24.64
N TYR A 378 11.66 4.69 23.94
CA TYR A 378 10.32 4.53 24.53
C TYR A 378 10.14 3.18 25.23
N ILE A 379 10.74 2.11 24.68
CA ILE A 379 10.69 0.78 25.32
C ILE A 379 11.37 0.81 26.69
N LYS A 380 12.54 1.47 26.81
CA LYS A 380 13.25 1.59 28.09
C LYS A 380 12.45 2.34 29.15
N VAL A 381 11.75 3.41 28.76
CA VAL A 381 10.92 4.21 29.69
C VAL A 381 9.70 3.43 30.17
N SER A 382 9.16 2.51 29.36
CA SER A 382 7.96 1.74 29.71
C SER A 382 8.24 0.54 30.63
N LEU A 383 9.52 0.19 30.85
CA LEU A 383 9.96 -0.93 31.69
C LEU A 383 10.53 -0.48 33.05
N CYS A 384 10.65 0.83 33.27
CA CYS A 384 11.04 1.45 34.54
C CYS A 384 9.79 2.07 35.18
#